data_AF-A0A1B6I9L6-F1
#
_entry.id   AF-A0A1B6I9L6-F1
#
_cell.length_a   1.000
_cell.length_b   1.000
_cell.length_c   1.000
_cell.angle_alpha   90.00
_cell.angle_beta   90.00
_cell.angle_gamma   90.00
#
_symmetry.space_group_name_H-M   'P 1'
#
loop_
_entity.id
_entity.type
_entity.pdbx_description
1 polymer ?
#
loop_
_entity_poly.entity_id
_entity_poly.type
_entity_poly.pdbx_seq_one_letter_code
_entity_poly.pdbx_strand_id
1 'polypeptide(L)'
;ELVELQNKTYSQSQQHMQRYVLEEWLQTETELTRERGLWGPYEPSRLDKWMLDMTEGPCRMRKKMMKNELFYLHYPYRPELDSGDNKSIKYKVASSWDSKEYYHKYRPTSLLD
;
A
#
# COMPACT_ATOMS: atom_id res chain seq x y z
N GLU A 1 11.68 -28.22 -44.82
CA GLU A 1 11.74 -26.76 -44.98
C GLU A 1 10.39 -26.04 -44.78
N LEU A 2 9.40 -26.14 -45.69
CA LEU A 2 8.14 -25.37 -45.58
C LEU A 2 7.26 -25.78 -44.39
N VAL A 3 7.16 -27.10 -44.14
CA VAL A 3 6.42 -27.66 -42.99
C VAL A 3 7.07 -27.25 -41.67
N GLU A 4 8.40 -27.23 -41.60
CA GLU A 4 9.13 -26.82 -40.39
C GLU A 4 8.94 -25.32 -40.12
N LEU A 5 8.95 -24.50 -41.17
CA LEU A 5 8.64 -23.07 -41.05
C LEU A 5 7.22 -22.85 -40.54
N GLN A 6 6.22 -23.56 -41.09
CA GLN A 6 4.83 -23.48 -40.63
C GLN A 6 4.67 -23.96 -39.18
N ASN A 7 5.35 -25.04 -38.79
CA ASN A 7 5.32 -25.52 -37.42
C ASN A 7 5.95 -24.51 -36.46
N LYS A 8 7.05 -23.86 -36.88
CA LYS A 8 7.73 -22.82 -36.08
C LYS A 8 6.85 -21.58 -35.92
N THR A 9 6.23 -21.08 -36.99
CA THR A 9 5.34 -19.91 -36.91
C THR A 9 4.10 -20.22 -36.06
N TYR A 10 3.53 -21.42 -36.21
CA TYR A 10 2.43 -21.88 -35.38
C TYR A 10 2.81 -21.91 -33.90
N SER A 11 3.95 -22.54 -33.56
CA SER A 11 4.44 -22.60 -32.18
C SER A 11 4.69 -21.21 -31.57
N GLN A 12 5.30 -20.31 -32.33
CA GLN A 12 5.51 -18.92 -31.89
C GLN A 12 4.19 -18.17 -31.68
N SER A 13 3.22 -18.34 -32.59
CA SER A 13 1.90 -17.74 -32.45
C SER A 13 1.18 -18.24 -31.19
N GLN A 14 1.25 -19.54 -30.90
CA GLN A 14 0.69 -20.12 -29.67
C GLN A 14 1.36 -19.54 -28.41
N GLN A 15 2.69 -19.42 -28.40
CA GLN A 15 3.41 -18.81 -27.27
C GLN A 15 3.05 -17.34 -27.07
N HIS A 16 2.94 -16.57 -28.15
CA HIS A 16 2.51 -15.17 -28.08
C HIS A 16 1.09 -15.05 -27.55
N MET A 17 0.16 -15.90 -28.02
CA MET A 17 -1.21 -15.94 -27.53
C MET A 17 -1.26 -16.24 -26.03
N GLN A 18 -0.52 -17.24 -25.56
CA GLN A 18 -0.46 -17.59 -24.14
C GLN A 18 0.06 -16.44 -23.27
N ARG A 19 1.13 -15.76 -23.71
CA ARG A 19 1.68 -14.61 -22.98
C ARG A 19 0.68 -13.46 -22.92
N TYR A 20 0.05 -13.14 -24.06
CA TYR A 20 -0.95 -12.08 -24.13
C TYR A 20 -2.11 -12.35 -23.17
N VAL A 21 -2.68 -13.56 -23.19
CA VAL A 21 -3.79 -13.93 -22.30
C VAL A 21 -3.36 -13.86 -20.83
N LEU A 22 -2.14 -14.30 -20.50
CA LEU A 22 -1.63 -14.21 -19.13
C LEU A 22 -1.47 -12.75 -18.68
N GLU A 23 -0.96 -11.88 -19.54
CA GLU A 23 -0.79 -10.46 -19.23
C GLU A 23 -2.12 -9.76 -18.99
N GLU A 24 -3.11 -9.99 -19.86
CA GLU A 24 -4.48 -9.48 -19.68
C GLU A 24 -5.11 -9.98 -18.38
N TRP A 25 -4.86 -11.24 -18.02
CA TRP A 25 -5.33 -11.81 -16.76
C TRP A 25 -4.69 -11.11 -15.56
N LEU A 26 -3.37 -10.96 -15.55
CA LEU A 26 -2.64 -10.30 -14.47
C LEU A 26 -3.02 -8.83 -14.33
N GLN A 27 -3.26 -8.13 -15.45
CA GLN A 27 -3.73 -6.76 -15.44
C GLN A 27 -5.13 -6.67 -14.82
N THR A 28 -6.03 -7.57 -15.23
CA THR A 28 -7.40 -7.63 -14.68
C THR A 28 -7.38 -7.92 -13.18
N GLU A 29 -6.57 -8.90 -12.76
CA GLU A 29 -6.37 -9.23 -11.35
C GLU A 29 -5.84 -8.03 -10.55
N THR A 30 -4.84 -7.33 -11.09
CA THR A 30 -4.26 -6.13 -10.46
C THR A 30 -5.31 -5.03 -10.31
N GLU A 31 -6.13 -4.77 -11.33
CA GLU A 31 -7.16 -3.72 -11.27
C GLU A 31 -8.29 -4.07 -10.29
N LEU A 32 -8.62 -5.36 -10.14
CA LEU A 32 -9.62 -5.84 -9.19
C LEU A 32 -9.12 -5.80 -7.75
N THR A 33 -7.85 -6.14 -7.54
CA THR A 33 -7.23 -6.28 -6.22
C THR A 33 -6.40 -5.08 -5.77
N ARG A 34 -6.19 -4.06 -6.60
CA ARG A 34 -5.48 -2.85 -6.16
C ARG A 34 -6.21 -2.14 -5.03
N GLU A 35 -5.51 -1.20 -4.42
CA GLU A 35 -6.08 -0.23 -3.49
C GLU A 35 -7.35 0.42 -4.08
N ARG A 36 -8.50 0.24 -3.41
CA ARG A 36 -9.85 0.69 -3.86
C ARG A 36 -10.38 0.03 -5.14
N GLY A 37 -9.75 -1.04 -5.60
CA GLY A 37 -10.33 -1.98 -6.56
C GLY A 37 -11.59 -2.63 -5.99
N LEU A 38 -12.34 -3.33 -6.84
CA LEU A 38 -13.61 -3.95 -6.44
C LEU A 38 -13.44 -4.93 -5.26
N TRP A 39 -12.33 -5.66 -5.25
CA TRP A 39 -12.02 -6.63 -4.21
C TRP A 39 -11.03 -6.09 -3.18
N GLY A 40 -10.26 -5.06 -3.54
CA GLY A 40 -9.24 -4.48 -2.67
C GLY A 40 -8.00 -5.37 -2.52
N PRO A 41 -6.99 -4.92 -1.76
CA PRO A 41 -5.72 -5.63 -1.62
C PRO A 41 -5.92 -7.03 -1.03
N TYR A 42 -5.09 -7.97 -1.46
CA TYR A 42 -5.08 -9.34 -0.95
C TYR A 42 -4.89 -9.39 0.58
N GLU A 43 -4.04 -8.51 1.12
CA GLU A 43 -3.83 -8.33 2.55
C GLU A 43 -4.24 -6.92 2.99
N PRO A 44 -5.52 -6.67 3.29
CA PRO A 44 -5.93 -5.39 3.86
C PRO A 44 -5.46 -5.29 5.31
N SER A 45 -4.90 -4.14 5.69
CA SER A 45 -4.55 -3.89 7.09
C SER A 45 -5.56 -2.95 7.74
N ARG A 46 -6.09 -3.33 8.90
CA ARG A 46 -6.86 -2.41 9.76
C ARG A 46 -6.05 -1.17 10.14
N LEU A 47 -4.72 -1.29 10.13
CA LEU A 47 -3.79 -0.21 10.40
C LEU A 47 -3.53 0.66 9.17
N ASP A 48 -4.07 0.36 7.99
CA ASP A 48 -4.00 1.28 6.86
C ASP A 48 -4.76 2.57 7.19
N LYS A 49 -4.14 3.70 6.81
CA LYS A 49 -4.66 5.04 7.06
C LYS A 49 -4.73 5.77 5.75
N TRP A 50 -5.76 6.60 5.62
CA TRP A 50 -6.10 7.27 4.38
C TRP A 50 -6.04 8.77 4.57
N MET A 51 -5.63 9.48 3.53
CA MET A 51 -5.64 10.93 3.48
C MET A 51 -6.17 11.40 2.14
N LEU A 52 -6.61 12.66 2.10
CA LEU A 52 -6.95 13.29 0.84
C LEU A 52 -5.66 13.60 0.06
N ASP A 53 -5.72 13.31 -1.24
CA ASP A 53 -4.67 13.67 -2.18
C ASP A 53 -4.68 15.20 -2.39
N MET A 54 -3.65 15.87 -1.87
CA MET A 54 -3.49 17.33 -1.91
C MET A 54 -2.68 17.81 -3.12
N THR A 55 -2.39 16.95 -4.10
CA THR A 55 -1.55 17.30 -5.27
C THR A 55 -2.22 18.22 -6.30
N GLU A 56 -3.51 18.50 -6.17
CA GLU A 56 -4.16 19.53 -6.99
C GLU A 56 -3.96 20.93 -6.38
N GLY A 57 -3.70 21.91 -7.25
CA GLY A 57 -3.36 23.29 -6.87
C GLY A 57 -4.44 24.03 -6.07
N PRO A 58 -4.16 25.28 -5.65
CA PRO A 58 -5.07 26.05 -4.80
C PRO A 58 -6.49 26.08 -5.37
N CYS A 59 -7.47 25.80 -4.49
CA CYS A 59 -8.90 25.75 -4.77
C CYS A 59 -9.41 24.57 -5.63
N ARG A 60 -8.58 23.55 -5.92
CA ARG A 60 -9.04 22.26 -6.45
C ARG A 60 -8.71 21.16 -5.45
N MET A 61 -9.71 20.78 -4.66
CA MET A 61 -9.62 19.56 -3.88
C MET A 61 -10.17 18.41 -4.70
N ARG A 62 -9.30 17.49 -5.09
CA ARG A 62 -9.75 16.18 -5.56
C ARG A 62 -10.30 15.43 -4.34
N LYS A 63 -11.53 14.93 -4.41
CA LYS A 63 -12.11 14.05 -3.37
C LYS A 63 -11.46 12.65 -3.34
N LYS A 64 -10.23 12.52 -3.85
CA LYS A 64 -9.53 11.25 -3.97
C LYS A 64 -8.82 10.97 -2.64
N MET A 65 -9.24 9.90 -1.98
CA MET A 65 -8.46 9.30 -0.89
C MET A 65 -7.30 8.51 -1.46
N MET A 66 -6.15 8.63 -0.82
CA MET A 66 -4.93 7.82 -1.04
C MET A 66 -4.42 7.30 0.31
N LYS A 67 -3.70 6.19 0.30
CA LYS A 67 -3.02 5.69 1.50
C LYS A 67 -2.01 6.70 2.03
N ASN A 68 -1.98 6.87 3.35
CA ASN A 68 -1.09 7.74 4.09
C ASN A 68 0.02 6.91 4.75
N GLU A 69 1.09 6.68 3.99
CA GLU A 69 2.24 5.89 4.47
C GLU A 69 3.00 6.55 5.62
N LEU A 70 2.83 7.87 5.81
CA LEU A 70 3.50 8.64 6.85
C LEU A 70 2.65 8.84 8.11
N PHE A 71 1.46 8.24 8.17
CA PHE A 71 0.52 8.48 9.26
C PHE A 71 1.13 8.22 10.64
N TYR A 72 1.76 7.06 10.83
CA TYR A 72 2.32 6.68 12.14
C TYR A 72 3.64 7.39 12.46
N LEU A 73 4.30 7.98 11.47
CA LEU A 73 5.42 8.91 11.67
C LEU A 73 4.93 10.25 12.25
N HIS A 74 3.82 10.77 11.72
CA HIS A 74 3.24 12.04 12.17
C HIS A 74 2.46 11.91 13.49
N TYR A 75 1.88 10.74 13.75
CA TYR A 75 1.11 10.45 14.95
C TYR A 75 1.71 9.26 15.72
N PRO A 76 2.92 9.39 16.30
CA PRO A 76 3.61 8.27 16.93
C PRO A 76 3.07 7.95 18.32
N TYR A 77 3.11 6.66 18.70
CA TYR A 77 2.92 6.25 20.08
C TYR A 77 4.18 6.55 20.91
N ARG A 78 3.98 7.08 22.12
CA ARG A 78 5.04 7.46 23.06
C ARG A 78 4.79 6.77 24.40
N PRO A 79 5.47 5.65 24.70
CA PRO A 79 5.28 4.91 25.94
C PRO A 79 5.49 5.75 27.21
N GLU A 80 6.31 6.81 27.11
CA GLU A 80 6.62 7.70 28.24
C GLU A 80 5.38 8.44 28.74
N LEU A 81 4.37 8.65 27.89
CA LEU A 81 3.12 9.32 28.24
C LEU A 81 2.17 8.45 29.10
N ASP A 82 2.33 7.13 29.08
CA ASP A 82 1.47 6.19 29.81
C ASP A 82 1.78 6.20 31.33
N SER A 83 2.96 6.68 31.73
CA SER A 83 3.49 6.57 33.11
C SER A 83 2.98 7.65 34.08
N GLY A 84 2.03 8.49 33.68
CA GLY A 84 1.33 9.43 34.58
C GLY A 84 2.13 10.65 35.06
N ASP A 85 3.46 10.60 35.02
CA ASP A 85 4.36 11.72 35.39
C ASP A 85 4.51 12.72 34.23
N ASN A 86 3.37 13.10 33.65
CA ASN A 86 3.18 13.98 32.49
C ASN A 86 3.54 15.45 32.78
N LYS A 87 4.64 15.68 33.49
CA LYS A 87 5.22 17.00 33.75
C LYS A 87 5.87 17.49 32.47
N SER A 88 5.08 18.23 31.69
CA SER A 88 5.54 19.14 30.64
C SER A 88 6.44 18.51 29.57
N ILE A 89 5.94 17.55 28.79
CA ILE A 89 6.46 17.44 27.41
C ILE A 89 6.02 18.74 26.71
N LYS A 90 6.98 19.66 26.50
CA LYS A 90 6.75 20.98 25.88
C LYS A 90 6.05 20.90 24.52
N TYR A 91 6.06 19.72 23.90
CA TYR A 91 5.39 19.44 22.63
C TYR A 91 4.57 18.15 22.76
N LYS A 92 3.32 18.26 23.22
CA LYS A 92 2.34 17.19 23.06
C LYS A 92 2.07 17.04 21.56
N VAL A 93 2.64 16.01 20.94
CA VAL A 93 2.32 15.63 19.57
C VAL A 93 1.03 14.82 19.59
N ALA A 94 0.14 15.07 18.64
CA ALA A 94 -1.06 14.27 18.50
C ALA A 94 -0.68 12.79 18.27
N SER A 95 -1.43 11.87 18.86
CA SER A 95 -1.27 10.42 18.64
C SER A 95 -2.61 9.82 18.26
N SER A 96 -2.58 8.79 17.41
CA SER A 96 -3.75 7.96 17.14
C SER A 96 -3.84 6.83 18.16
N TRP A 97 -5.06 6.31 18.35
CA TRP A 97 -5.31 5.11 19.15
C TRP A 97 -4.60 3.89 18.55
N ASP A 98 -4.60 3.78 17.22
CA ASP A 98 -3.96 2.68 16.49
C ASP A 98 -2.41 2.73 16.56
N SER A 99 -1.83 3.87 16.94
CA SER A 99 -0.37 4.06 16.94
C SER A 99 0.35 3.13 17.91
N LYS A 100 -0.30 2.76 19.03
CA LYS A 100 0.26 1.81 20.00
C LYS A 100 0.39 0.42 19.41
N GLU A 101 -0.67 -0.06 18.76
CA GLU A 101 -0.65 -1.36 18.07
C GLU A 101 0.36 -1.38 16.93
N TYR A 102 0.36 -0.33 16.09
CA TYR A 102 1.33 -0.19 15.01
C TYR A 102 2.77 -0.23 15.54
N TYR A 103 3.05 0.53 16.60
CA TYR A 103 4.35 0.55 17.25
C TYR A 103 4.77 -0.85 17.71
N HIS A 104 3.89 -1.61 18.36
CA HIS A 104 4.24 -2.96 18.83
C HIS A 104 4.41 -3.99 17.70
N LYS A 105 3.62 -3.88 16.63
CA LYS A 105 3.63 -4.84 15.51
C LYS A 105 4.79 -4.61 14.53
N TYR A 106 5.14 -3.34 14.28
CA TYR A 106 6.13 -2.94 13.28
C TYR A 106 7.36 -2.28 13.88
N ARG A 107 7.59 -2.41 15.20
CA ARG A 107 8.82 -1.91 15.84
C ARG A 107 10.01 -2.51 15.09
N PRO A 108 10.90 -1.70 14.50
CA PRO A 108 12.12 -2.25 13.93
C PRO A 108 12.92 -2.90 15.05
N THR A 109 13.10 -4.22 14.98
CA THR A 109 13.94 -5.00 15.90
C THR A 109 15.41 -4.58 15.82
N SER A 110 15.81 -3.90 14.74
CA SER A 110 17.17 -3.43 14.44
C SER A 110 17.69 -2.27 15.31
N LEU A 111 16.99 -1.93 16.40
CA LEU A 111 17.43 -0.93 17.39
C LEU A 111 17.65 -1.55 18.78
N LEU A 112 17.79 -2.89 18.86
CA LEU A 112 18.06 -3.64 20.08
C LEU A 112 19.40 -4.39 20.07
N ASP A 113 20.32 -4.05 19.15
CA ASP A 113 21.74 -4.43 19.19
C ASP A 113 22.63 -3.19 19.32
#